data_AF-Q3MJV5-F1
#
_entry.id   AF-Q3MJV5-F1
#
_cell.length_a   1.000
_cell.length_b   1.000
_cell.length_c   1.000
_cell.angle_alpha   90.00
_cell.angle_beta   90.00
_cell.angle_gamma   90.00
#
_symmetry.space_group_name_H-M   'P 1'
#
loop_
_entity.id
_entity.type
_entity.pdbx_description
1 polymer ?
#
loop_
_entity_poly.entity_id
_entity_poly.type
_entity_poly.pdbx_seq_one_letter_code
_entity_poly.pdbx_strand_id
1 'polypeptide(L)'
;MMPTMVQAPSNRPYEEPEEQQSPTKMVFSVKLLKFDAAKKIQLIKEIKQVIPEMNLVQAKKFVESAPTNIKVDVGKDEAEQIKKVLEEAGATITIE
;
A
#
# COMPACT_ATOMS: atom_id res chain seq x y z
N MET A 1 59.91 -9.03 -19.01
CA MET A 1 59.69 -10.45 -19.35
C MET A 1 59.02 -11.09 -18.13
N MET A 2 57.79 -11.57 -18.32
CA MET A 2 56.89 -12.22 -17.34
C MET A 2 57.51 -13.53 -16.77
N PRO A 3 56.96 -14.24 -15.75
CA PRO A 3 55.61 -14.12 -15.17
C PRO A 3 55.49 -14.28 -13.64
N THR A 4 54.54 -13.53 -13.08
CA THR A 4 53.96 -13.72 -11.74
C THR A 4 52.84 -14.77 -11.78
N MET A 5 52.76 -15.56 -10.69
CA MET A 5 51.54 -16.15 -10.10
C MET A 5 50.75 -17.20 -10.91
N VAL A 6 50.55 -18.37 -10.28
CA VAL A 6 49.24 -19.01 -10.04
C VAL A 6 49.52 -20.35 -9.33
N GLN A 7 49.12 -20.42 -8.06
CA GLN A 7 48.98 -21.67 -7.32
C GLN A 7 47.48 -21.79 -6.98
N ALA A 8 46.88 -22.88 -7.41
CA ALA A 8 45.53 -23.34 -7.04
C ALA A 8 45.69 -24.62 -6.19
N PRO A 9 44.63 -25.30 -5.70
CA PRO A 9 43.23 -24.93 -5.44
C PRO A 9 42.79 -25.32 -4.00
N SER A 10 41.65 -24.82 -3.47
CA SER A 10 40.78 -25.56 -2.52
C SER A 10 39.50 -24.79 -2.15
N ASN A 11 38.36 -25.49 -2.29
CA ASN A 11 37.06 -25.27 -1.63
C ASN A 11 36.27 -23.95 -1.81
N ARG A 12 35.12 -24.05 -2.50
CA ARG A 12 33.87 -23.31 -2.18
C ARG A 12 33.42 -23.71 -0.76
N PRO A 13 32.69 -22.90 0.04
CA PRO A 13 31.71 -21.89 -0.39
C PRO A 13 31.76 -20.56 0.38
N TYR A 14 31.52 -19.47 -0.34
CA TYR A 14 30.92 -18.25 0.18
C TYR A 14 29.96 -17.87 -0.97
N GLU A 15 28.67 -18.19 -0.93
CA GLU A 15 27.67 -17.59 -0.04
C GLU A 15 27.95 -16.09 0.09
N GLU A 16 27.54 -15.36 -0.94
CA GLU A 16 27.03 -14.00 -0.81
C GLU A 16 25.59 -14.10 -0.28
N PRO A 17 25.35 -13.93 1.03
CA PRO A 17 24.14 -13.29 1.47
C PRO A 17 24.36 -11.78 1.27
N GLU A 18 23.85 -11.24 0.17
CA GLU A 18 23.45 -9.83 0.16
C GLU A 18 22.21 -9.68 1.06
N GLU A 19 22.42 -9.79 2.37
CA GLU A 19 21.51 -9.23 3.36
C GLU A 19 21.67 -7.71 3.36
N GLN A 20 21.00 -7.06 2.41
CA GLN A 20 20.59 -5.66 2.56
C GLN A 20 19.30 -5.62 3.39
N GLN A 21 19.47 -5.60 4.71
CA GLN A 21 18.44 -5.10 5.61
C GLN A 21 18.40 -3.56 5.52
N SER A 22 17.37 -2.98 4.87
CA SER A 22 16.73 -1.70 5.24
C SER A 22 15.71 -1.20 4.17
N PRO A 23 14.58 -0.59 4.54
CA PRO A 23 13.84 -0.65 5.80
C PRO A 23 12.63 -1.58 5.66
N THR A 24 12.09 -2.03 6.79
CA THR A 24 10.67 -2.28 6.92
C THR A 24 9.90 -1.03 6.47
N LYS A 25 9.62 -0.92 5.18
CA LYS A 25 8.52 -0.09 4.70
C LYS A 25 7.28 -0.87 5.10
N MET A 26 6.71 -0.60 6.26
CA MET A 26 5.34 -1.02 6.53
C MET A 26 4.43 -0.17 5.63
N VAL A 27 4.39 -0.52 4.34
CA VAL A 27 3.54 0.14 3.36
C VAL A 27 2.22 -0.59 3.33
N PHE A 28 1.25 0.00 4.02
CA PHE A 28 -0.08 -0.54 4.08
C PHE A 28 -0.91 -0.04 2.90
N SER A 29 -1.69 -0.95 2.33
CA SER A 29 -2.63 -0.70 1.25
C SER A 29 -4.04 -0.71 1.80
N VAL A 30 -4.71 0.43 1.67
CA VAL A 30 -6.08 0.64 2.13
C VAL A 30 -7.03 0.33 0.96
N LYS A 31 -7.70 -0.82 1.02
CA LYS A 31 -8.66 -1.28 0.02
C LYS A 31 -10.09 -1.13 0.51
N LEU A 32 -10.94 -0.52 -0.30
CA LEU A 32 -12.38 -0.50 -0.09
C LEU A 32 -12.98 -1.77 -0.70
N LEU A 33 -13.57 -2.62 0.15
CA LEU A 33 -14.21 -3.87 -0.26
C LEU A 33 -15.69 -3.70 -0.54
N LYS A 34 -16.38 -3.05 0.40
CA LYS A 34 -17.82 -2.83 0.35
C LYS A 34 -18.12 -1.42 0.82
N PHE A 35 -19.26 -0.92 0.42
CA PHE A 35 -19.77 0.34 0.92
C PHE A 35 -21.27 0.23 1.12
N ASP A 36 -21.78 0.99 2.08
CA ASP A 36 -23.19 1.08 2.37
C ASP A 36 -23.82 2.16 1.48
N ALA A 37 -24.84 1.78 0.71
CA ALA A 37 -25.51 2.68 -0.21
C ALA A 37 -26.24 3.82 0.53
N ALA A 38 -26.67 3.63 1.78
CA ALA A 38 -27.34 4.65 2.58
C ALA A 38 -26.37 5.74 3.06
N LYS A 39 -25.11 5.38 3.31
CA LYS A 39 -24.05 6.32 3.73
C LYS A 39 -23.14 6.79 2.60
N LYS A 40 -23.44 6.40 1.36
CA LYS A 40 -22.66 6.76 0.16
C LYS A 40 -22.37 8.25 0.03
N ILE A 41 -23.29 9.13 0.43
CA ILE A 41 -23.07 10.59 0.40
C ILE A 41 -21.95 11.01 1.38
N GLN A 42 -21.91 10.43 2.58
CA GLN A 42 -20.83 10.69 3.55
C GLN A 42 -19.52 10.14 3.01
N LEU A 43 -19.53 8.92 2.47
CA LEU A 43 -18.33 8.31 1.90
C LEU A 43 -17.76 9.09 0.71
N ILE A 44 -18.62 9.66 -0.16
CA ILE A 44 -18.18 10.53 -1.26
C ILE A 44 -17.51 11.81 -0.73
N LYS A 45 -17.99 12.37 0.39
CA LYS A 45 -17.35 13.53 1.03
C LYS A 45 -15.97 13.15 1.57
N GLU A 46 -15.87 12.01 2.24
CA GLU A 46 -14.62 11.56 2.85
C GLU A 46 -13.59 11.17 1.79
N ILE A 47 -13.99 10.46 0.72
CA ILE A 47 -13.08 10.18 -0.40
C ILE A 47 -12.62 11.47 -1.09
N LYS A 48 -13.46 12.51 -1.19
CA LYS A 48 -13.01 13.82 -1.68
C LYS A 48 -12.02 14.52 -0.72
N GLN A 49 -12.09 14.27 0.59
CA GLN A 49 -11.10 14.77 1.55
C GLN A 49 -9.78 14.00 1.42
N VAL A 50 -9.86 12.67 1.25
CA VAL A 50 -8.70 11.77 1.15
C VAL A 50 -7.99 11.90 -0.21
N ILE A 51 -8.77 12.08 -1.29
CA ILE A 51 -8.31 12.22 -2.68
C ILE A 51 -8.98 13.46 -3.31
N PRO A 52 -8.48 14.67 -3.02
CA PRO A 52 -9.07 15.92 -3.50
C PRO A 52 -9.04 16.09 -5.02
N GLU A 53 -8.25 15.29 -5.73
CA GLU A 53 -8.21 15.26 -7.20
C GLU A 53 -9.47 14.64 -7.84
N MET A 54 -10.33 13.97 -7.08
CA MET A 54 -11.55 13.36 -7.61
C MET A 54 -12.74 14.33 -7.59
N ASN A 55 -13.38 14.51 -8.76
CA ASN A 55 -14.65 15.23 -8.88
C ASN A 55 -15.84 14.40 -8.34
N LEU A 56 -16.98 15.04 -8.03
CA LEU A 56 -18.18 14.37 -7.48
C LEU A 56 -18.62 13.13 -8.28
N VAL A 57 -18.53 13.20 -9.62
CA VAL A 57 -18.88 12.10 -10.51
C VAL A 57 -17.85 10.97 -10.44
N GLN A 58 -16.55 11.31 -10.34
CA GLN A 58 -15.46 10.34 -10.23
C GLN A 58 -15.50 9.64 -8.86
N ALA A 59 -15.68 10.40 -7.77
CA ALA A 59 -15.82 9.84 -6.42
C ALA A 59 -17.04 8.91 -6.31
N LYS A 60 -18.18 9.27 -6.92
CA LYS A 60 -19.37 8.40 -6.98
C LYS A 60 -19.05 7.09 -7.70
N LYS A 61 -18.44 7.16 -8.89
CA LYS A 61 -18.03 5.97 -9.66
C LYS A 61 -17.00 5.12 -8.92
N PHE A 62 -16.07 5.77 -8.22
CA PHE A 62 -14.99 5.09 -7.51
C PHE A 62 -15.50 4.29 -6.31
N VAL A 63 -16.40 4.89 -5.51
CA VAL A 63 -17.09 4.16 -4.44
C VAL A 63 -17.92 3.00 -5.01
N GLU A 64 -18.63 3.20 -6.12
CA GLU A 64 -19.42 2.14 -6.78
C GLU A 64 -18.57 1.05 -7.42
N SER A 65 -17.29 1.34 -7.69
CA SER A 65 -16.35 0.40 -8.31
C SER A 65 -15.67 -0.52 -7.29
N ALA A 66 -16.21 -0.62 -6.08
CA ALA A 66 -15.75 -1.58 -5.08
C ALA A 66 -15.72 -3.02 -5.65
N PRO A 67 -14.63 -3.78 -5.47
CA PRO A 67 -13.44 -3.46 -4.66
C PRO A 67 -12.41 -2.56 -5.36
N THR A 68 -11.95 -1.49 -4.69
CA THR A 68 -10.96 -0.53 -5.22
C THR A 68 -9.94 -0.11 -4.15
N ASN A 69 -8.72 0.25 -4.56
CA ASN A 69 -7.68 0.74 -3.64
C ASN A 69 -7.82 2.25 -3.45
N ILE A 70 -8.03 2.71 -2.21
CA ILE A 70 -8.17 4.14 -1.90
C ILE A 70 -6.80 4.82 -1.80
N LYS A 71 -5.87 4.18 -1.07
CA LYS A 71 -4.51 4.69 -0.90
C LYS A 71 -3.58 3.51 -0.70
N VAL A 72 -2.48 3.51 -1.43
CA VAL A 72 -1.38 2.56 -1.29
C VAL A 72 -0.20 3.31 -0.70
N ASP A 73 0.67 2.63 0.03
CA ASP A 73 1.88 3.22 0.62
C ASP A 73 1.58 4.18 1.80
N VAL A 74 0.56 3.88 2.62
CA VAL A 74 0.30 4.64 3.85
C VAL A 74 0.93 3.96 5.07
N GLY A 75 1.33 4.76 6.06
CA GLY A 75 1.81 4.24 7.34
C GLY A 75 0.70 3.57 8.15
N LYS A 76 1.06 2.78 9.17
CA LYS A 76 0.09 2.04 10.00
C LYS A 76 -0.96 2.96 10.63
N ASP A 77 -0.50 4.05 11.23
CA ASP A 77 -1.35 5.04 11.90
C ASP A 77 -2.32 5.71 10.91
N GLU A 78 -1.84 6.09 9.72
CA GLU A 78 -2.68 6.65 8.67
C GLU A 78 -3.69 5.63 8.13
N ALA A 79 -3.28 4.37 7.93
CA ALA A 79 -4.17 3.31 7.48
C ALA A 79 -5.30 3.06 8.48
N GLU A 80 -5.01 3.02 9.78
CA GLU A 80 -6.02 2.86 10.84
C GLU A 80 -6.94 4.08 10.94
N GLN A 81 -6.40 5.30 10.81
CA GLN A 81 -7.19 6.52 10.77
C GLN A 81 -8.14 6.55 9.56
N ILE A 82 -7.64 6.26 8.36
CA ILE A 82 -8.43 6.23 7.13
C ILE A 82 -9.49 5.13 7.21
N LYS A 83 -9.12 3.93 7.68
CA LYS A 83 -10.07 2.85 7.91
C LYS A 83 -11.21 3.29 8.83
N LYS A 84 -10.89 3.90 9.98
CA LYS A 84 -11.90 4.33 10.95
C LYS A 84 -12.85 5.37 10.38
N VAL A 85 -12.30 6.41 9.74
CA VAL A 85 -13.09 7.49 9.12
C VAL A 85 -14.00 6.94 8.02
N LEU A 86 -13.48 6.05 7.18
CA LEU A 86 -14.26 5.46 6.08
C LEU A 86 -15.26 4.41 6.58
N GLU A 87 -14.97 3.64 7.62
CA GLU A 87 -15.91 2.72 8.29
C GLU A 87 -17.07 3.47 8.95
N GLU A 88 -16.81 4.61 9.60
CA GLU A 88 -17.86 5.50 10.12
C GLU A 88 -18.74 6.05 9.00
N ALA A 89 -18.13 6.43 7.88
CA ALA A 89 -18.79 6.85 6.65
C ALA A 89 -19.46 5.69 5.87
N GLY A 90 -19.39 4.44 6.36
CA GLY A 90 -20.09 3.29 5.81
C GLY A 90 -19.34 2.49 4.74
N ALA A 91 -18.02 2.62 4.63
CA ALA A 91 -17.18 1.72 3.83
C ALA A 91 -16.57 0.62 4.68
N THR A 92 -16.53 -0.60 4.15
CA THR A 92 -15.71 -1.68 4.71
C THR A 92 -14.34 -1.61 4.07
N ILE A 93 -13.34 -1.27 4.88
CA ILE A 93 -11.95 -1.12 4.45
C ILE A 93 -11.11 -2.27 4.99
N THR A 94 -10.29 -2.86 4.12
CA THR A 94 -9.24 -3.81 4.50
C THR A 94 -7.88 -3.15 4.33
N ILE A 95 -7.04 -3.29 5.35
CA ILE A 95 -5.65 -2.87 5.34
C ILE A 95 -4.81 -4.11 5.06
N GLU A 96 -4.02 -4.09 3.98
CA GLU A 96 -3.05 -5.13 3.61
C GLU A 96 -1.62 -4.62 3.67
#